data_AF-A0ABD0NMK4-F1
#
_entry.id   AF-A0ABD0NMK4-F1
#
_cell.length_a   1.000
_cell.length_b   1.000
_cell.length_c   1.000
_cell.angle_alpha   90.00
_cell.angle_beta   90.00
_cell.angle_gamma   90.00
#
_symmetry.space_group_name_H-M   'P 1'
#
loop_
_entity.id
_entity.type
_entity.pdbx_description
1 polymer ?
#
loop_
_entity_poly.entity_id
_entity_poly.type
_entity_poly.pdbx_seq_one_letter_code
_entity_poly.pdbx_strand_id
1 'polypeptide(L)'
;SLAMALSESRGVDAGIATFQEYTVNWGSNPSDTDVKKTVVDLETDYIFLVPSQAALYLHSDNAVSGRTYSYLFSEPSRMPVFPLWMGADHADDLQYVFGKPFSTPLGYFPRHRD
;
A
#
# COMPACT_ATOMS: atom_id res chain seq x y z
N SER A 1 1.89 11.51 -17.16
CA SER A 1 1.04 10.84 -16.15
C SER A 1 1.91 10.46 -14.96
N LEU A 2 1.31 10.08 -13.84
CA LEU A 2 2.06 9.59 -12.66
C LEU A 2 3.02 8.44 -13.04
N ALA A 3 2.54 7.48 -13.84
CA ALA A 3 3.35 6.39 -14.38
C ALA A 3 4.62 6.87 -15.13
N MET A 4 4.50 7.93 -15.94
CA MET A 4 5.67 8.49 -16.63
C MET A 4 6.67 9.13 -15.67
N ALA A 5 6.20 9.80 -14.62
CA ALA A 5 7.06 10.45 -13.64
C ALA A 5 7.81 9.43 -12.78
N LEU A 6 7.10 8.41 -12.27
CA LEU A 6 7.70 7.37 -11.43
C LEU A 6 8.68 6.48 -12.21
N SER A 7 8.47 6.32 -13.52
CA SER A 7 9.31 5.52 -14.41
C SER A 7 10.32 6.33 -15.22
N GLU A 8 10.50 7.63 -14.95
CA GLU A 8 11.35 8.53 -15.76
C GLU A 8 12.78 8.00 -15.92
N SER A 9 13.37 7.50 -14.83
CA SER A 9 14.73 6.94 -14.81
C SER A 9 14.90 5.70 -15.71
N ARG A 10 13.80 5.09 -16.15
CA ARG A 10 13.76 3.88 -16.99
C ARG A 10 13.33 4.20 -18.43
N GLY A 11 13.08 5.46 -18.76
CA GLY A 11 12.73 5.93 -20.10
C GLY A 11 11.24 5.83 -20.43
N VAL A 12 10.89 6.33 -21.62
CA VAL A 12 9.50 6.50 -22.07
C VAL A 12 8.76 5.16 -22.16
N ASP A 13 9.41 4.13 -22.70
CA ASP A 13 8.79 2.80 -22.86
C ASP A 13 8.41 2.20 -21.50
N ALA A 14 9.21 2.42 -20.46
CA ALA A 14 8.90 1.97 -19.11
C ALA A 14 7.68 2.71 -18.53
N GLY A 15 7.55 4.02 -18.78
CA GLY A 15 6.37 4.78 -18.38
C GLY A 15 5.10 4.33 -19.10
N ILE A 16 5.19 3.99 -20.38
CA ILE A 16 4.08 3.40 -21.16
C ILE A 16 3.69 2.03 -20.60
N ALA A 17 4.67 1.15 -20.38
CA ALA A 17 4.43 -0.18 -19.83
C ALA A 17 3.82 -0.11 -18.42
N THR A 18 4.30 0.82 -17.57
CA THR A 18 3.73 1.06 -16.24
C THR A 18 2.28 1.52 -16.35
N PHE A 19 1.97 2.46 -17.24
CA PHE A 19 0.58 2.88 -17.43
C PHE A 19 -0.31 1.72 -17.89
N GLN A 20 0.18 0.90 -18.82
CA GLN A 20 -0.55 -0.27 -19.33
C GLN A 20 -0.81 -1.31 -18.23
N GLU A 21 0.20 -1.64 -17.42
CA GLU A 21 0.09 -2.61 -16.34
C GLU A 21 -1.02 -2.22 -15.35
N TYR A 22 -1.00 -0.97 -14.89
CA TYR A 22 -1.96 -0.51 -13.89
C TYR A 22 -3.36 -0.21 -14.45
N THR A 23 -3.50 -0.15 -15.78
CA THR A 23 -4.80 0.06 -16.44
C THR A 23 -5.31 -1.18 -17.16
N VAL A 24 -4.61 -2.32 -17.10
CA VAL A 24 -4.93 -3.53 -17.88
C VAL A 24 -6.33 -4.08 -17.58
N ASN A 25 -6.80 -3.93 -16.35
CA ASN A 25 -8.10 -4.40 -15.90
C ASN A 25 -9.21 -3.34 -16.01
N TRP A 26 -8.89 -2.14 -16.53
CA TRP A 26 -9.89 -1.12 -16.76
C TRP A 26 -10.78 -1.52 -17.95
N GLY A 27 -12.08 -1.30 -17.80
CA GLY A 27 -12.97 -1.24 -18.95
C GLY A 27 -12.70 -0.01 -19.81
N SER A 28 -13.43 0.15 -20.91
CA SER A 28 -13.30 1.31 -21.80
C SER A 28 -13.68 2.65 -21.16
N ASN A 29 -14.35 2.63 -20.01
CA ASN A 29 -14.77 3.81 -19.25
C ASN A 29 -14.65 3.55 -17.75
N PRO A 30 -13.43 3.60 -17.17
CA PRO A 30 -13.21 3.38 -15.74
C PRO A 30 -13.92 4.47 -14.92
N SER A 31 -14.41 4.11 -13.73
CA SER A 31 -14.98 5.09 -12.81
C SER A 31 -13.89 5.95 -12.16
N ASP A 32 -14.26 7.12 -11.63
CA ASP A 32 -13.35 7.94 -10.82
C ASP A 32 -12.78 7.16 -9.61
N THR A 33 -13.55 6.22 -9.06
CA THR A 33 -13.09 5.34 -7.99
C THR A 33 -12.02 4.35 -8.48
N ASP A 34 -12.18 3.78 -9.67
CA ASP A 34 -11.19 2.86 -10.24
C ASP A 34 -9.87 3.58 -10.53
N VAL A 35 -9.95 4.80 -11.09
CA VAL A 35 -8.79 5.65 -11.34
C VAL A 35 -8.06 5.97 -10.04
N LYS A 36 -8.77 6.39 -8.99
CA LYS A 36 -8.17 6.72 -7.69
C LYS A 36 -7.54 5.51 -6.99
N LYS A 37 -8.20 4.35 -7.01
CA LYS A 37 -7.63 3.11 -6.47
C LYS A 37 -6.36 2.72 -7.20
N THR A 38 -6.36 2.82 -8.53
CA THR A 38 -5.17 2.53 -9.34
C THR A 38 -4.00 3.44 -9.01
N VAL A 39 -4.25 4.73 -8.72
CA VAL A 39 -3.20 5.65 -8.26
C VAL A 39 -2.67 5.23 -6.88
N VAL A 40 -3.55 4.87 -5.95
CA VAL A 40 -3.17 4.34 -4.62
C VAL A 40 -2.32 3.07 -4.75
N ASP A 41 -2.72 2.14 -5.62
CA ASP A 41 -1.99 0.89 -5.87
C ASP A 41 -0.60 1.19 -6.46
N LEU A 42 -0.52 2.05 -7.48
CA LEU A 42 0.75 2.44 -8.12
C LEU A 42 1.72 3.08 -7.14
N GLU A 43 1.26 4.03 -6.31
CA GLU A 43 2.11 4.68 -5.31
C GLU A 43 2.52 3.71 -4.19
N THR A 44 1.60 2.85 -3.74
CA THR A 44 1.87 1.81 -2.73
C THR A 44 2.96 0.86 -3.21
N ASP A 45 2.83 0.37 -4.45
CA ASP A 45 3.79 -0.56 -5.04
C ASP A 45 5.15 0.08 -5.24
N TYR A 46 5.19 1.28 -5.83
CA TYR A 46 6.44 1.98 -6.13
C TYR A 46 7.20 2.40 -4.87
N ILE A 47 6.51 2.99 -3.88
CA ILE A 47 7.16 3.59 -2.71
C ILE A 47 7.44 2.53 -1.63
N PHE A 48 6.53 1.58 -1.43
CA PHE A 48 6.55 0.69 -0.26
C PHE A 48 6.63 -0.79 -0.60
N LEU A 49 5.65 -1.35 -1.31
CA LEU A 49 5.47 -2.80 -1.39
C LEU A 49 6.61 -3.47 -2.18
N VAL A 50 6.91 -3.02 -3.40
CA VAL A 50 7.95 -3.65 -4.24
C VAL A 50 9.34 -3.51 -3.62
N PRO A 51 9.77 -2.33 -3.10
CA PRO A 51 11.04 -2.23 -2.38
C PRO A 51 11.10 -3.12 -1.13
N SER A 52 10.01 -3.23 -0.36
CA SER A 52 9.95 -4.09 0.81
C SER A 52 10.08 -5.57 0.45
N GLN A 53 9.41 -6.01 -0.61
CA GLN A 53 9.55 -7.37 -1.15
C GLN A 53 10.98 -7.67 -1.60
N ALA A 54 11.62 -6.74 -2.32
CA ALA A 54 13.01 -6.89 -2.72
C ALA A 54 13.94 -7.01 -1.50
N ALA A 55 13.74 -6.18 -0.47
CA ALA A 55 14.50 -6.25 0.78
C ALA A 55 14.29 -7.59 1.52
N LEU A 56 13.06 -8.11 1.53
CA LEU A 56 12.73 -9.40 2.13
C LEU A 56 13.45 -10.55 1.41
N TYR A 57 13.44 -10.57 0.08
CA TYR A 57 14.18 -11.58 -0.69
C TYR A 57 15.68 -11.49 -0.42
N LEU A 58 16.26 -10.29 -0.48
CA LEU A 58 17.67 -10.08 -0.17
C LEU A 58 18.03 -10.54 1.25
N HIS A 59 17.21 -10.25 2.26
CA HIS A 59 17.46 -10.72 3.63
C HIS A 59 17.33 -12.25 3.71
N SER A 60 16.29 -12.83 3.11
CA SER A 60 16.08 -14.28 3.10
C SER A 60 17.23 -15.06 2.46
N ASP A 61 17.79 -14.53 1.37
CA ASP A 61 18.84 -15.21 0.61
C ASP A 61 20.22 -15.12 1.28
N ASN A 62 20.42 -14.10 2.14
CA ASN A 62 21.75 -13.79 2.69
C ASN A 62 21.86 -13.94 4.21
N ALA A 63 20.74 -14.11 4.94
CA ALA A 63 20.76 -14.27 6.39
C ALA A 63 21.37 -15.63 6.78
N VAL A 64 22.45 -15.60 7.58
CA VAL A 64 23.09 -16.82 8.09
C VAL A 64 22.27 -17.49 9.20
N SER A 65 21.70 -16.68 10.10
CA SER A 65 20.89 -17.15 11.23
C SER A 65 19.64 -16.30 11.49
N GLY A 66 19.47 -15.21 10.75
CA GLY A 66 18.29 -14.35 10.83
C GLY A 66 17.08 -15.01 10.15
N ARG A 67 15.89 -14.81 10.72
CA ARG A 67 14.64 -15.24 10.09
C ARG A 67 13.97 -14.05 9.43
N THR A 68 13.40 -14.27 8.25
CA THR A 68 12.65 -13.26 7.51
C THR A 68 11.15 -13.44 7.78
N TYR A 69 10.49 -12.35 8.15
CA TYR A 69 9.04 -12.30 8.30
C TYR A 69 8.52 -11.03 7.62
N SER A 70 7.30 -11.10 7.11
CA SER A 70 6.60 -9.96 6.54
C SER A 70 5.14 -9.97 7.00
N TYR A 71 4.51 -8.79 6.98
CA TYR A 71 3.09 -8.64 7.23
C TYR A 71 2.49 -7.67 6.21
N LEU A 72 1.19 -7.81 5.99
CA LEU A 72 0.36 -6.83 5.31
C LEU A 72 -0.69 -6.35 6.30
N PHE A 73 -0.61 -5.09 6.70
CA PHE A 73 -1.64 -4.47 7.53
C PHE A 73 -2.75 -3.92 6.65
N SER A 74 -3.99 -4.35 6.90
CA SER A 74 -5.14 -4.09 6.02
C SER A 74 -6.42 -3.69 6.76
N GLU A 75 -6.32 -3.29 8.04
CA GLU A 75 -7.47 -2.74 8.75
C GLU A 75 -7.88 -1.40 8.10
N PRO A 76 -9.13 -1.25 7.63
CA PRO A 76 -9.56 -0.04 6.94
C PRO A 76 -9.38 1.23 7.77
N SER A 77 -8.93 2.29 7.13
CA SER A 77 -8.68 3.58 7.77
C SER A 77 -9.96 4.13 8.41
N ARG A 78 -9.78 4.78 9.56
CA ARG A 78 -10.88 5.40 10.32
C ARG A 78 -10.95 6.91 10.12
N MET A 79 -10.13 7.44 9.20
CA MET A 79 -10.08 8.86 8.87
C MET A 79 -11.39 9.29 8.18
N PRO A 80 -12.21 10.19 8.79
CA PRO A 80 -13.53 10.52 8.25
C PRO A 80 -13.52 11.21 6.88
N VAL A 81 -12.38 11.77 6.49
CA VAL A 81 -12.20 12.48 5.22
C VAL A 81 -11.85 11.54 4.06
N PHE A 82 -11.48 10.29 4.34
CA PHE A 82 -11.14 9.31 3.32
C PHE A 82 -12.39 8.64 2.74
N PRO A 83 -12.33 8.19 1.48
CA PRO A 83 -13.43 7.47 0.87
C PRO A 83 -13.65 6.12 1.57
N LEU A 84 -14.89 5.61 1.55
CA LEU A 84 -15.28 4.36 2.22
C LEU A 84 -14.51 3.12 1.74
N TRP A 85 -13.92 3.17 0.55
CA TRP A 85 -13.12 2.07 0.01
C TRP A 85 -11.67 2.10 0.48
N MET A 86 -11.24 3.12 1.22
CA MET A 86 -9.87 3.25 1.68
C MET A 86 -9.49 2.11 2.62
N GLY A 87 -8.38 1.45 2.31
CA GLY A 87 -7.76 0.43 3.17
C GLY A 87 -7.00 1.08 4.32
N ALA A 88 -5.92 0.43 4.75
CA ALA A 88 -4.98 1.04 5.69
C ALA A 88 -4.14 2.10 4.96
N ASP A 89 -4.10 3.32 5.49
CA ASP A 89 -3.18 4.36 5.00
C ASP A 89 -1.79 4.20 5.63
N HIS A 90 -0.81 4.92 5.09
CA HIS A 90 0.52 4.98 5.67
C HIS A 90 0.45 5.38 7.15
N ALA A 91 1.15 4.61 8.00
CA ALA A 91 1.22 4.77 9.45
C ALA A 91 -0.08 4.49 10.25
N ASP A 92 -1.15 4.02 9.61
CA ASP A 92 -2.36 3.59 10.34
C ASP A 92 -2.09 2.39 11.27
N ASP A 93 -1.06 1.59 11.00
CA ASP A 93 -0.65 0.44 11.81
C ASP A 93 -0.03 0.84 13.16
N LEU A 94 0.59 2.01 13.26
CA LEU A 94 1.30 2.47 14.47
C LEU A 94 0.39 2.48 15.70
N GLN A 95 -0.87 2.89 15.55
CA GLN A 95 -1.81 2.94 16.67
C GLN A 95 -2.08 1.53 17.24
N TYR A 96 -2.04 0.49 16.41
CA TYR A 96 -2.21 -0.90 16.84
C TYR A 96 -0.92 -1.45 17.45
N VAL A 97 0.23 -1.19 16.81
CA VAL A 97 1.56 -1.58 17.32
C VAL A 97 1.81 -1.02 18.72
N PHE A 98 1.40 0.21 18.98
CA PHE A 98 1.56 0.87 20.28
C PHE A 98 0.37 0.66 21.24
N GLY A 99 -0.58 -0.20 20.91
CA GLY A 99 -1.68 -0.56 21.81
C GLY A 99 -2.63 0.60 22.13
N LYS A 100 -2.78 1.59 21.22
CA LYS A 100 -3.74 2.68 21.39
C LYS A 100 -5.18 2.21 21.62
N PRO A 101 -5.68 1.14 20.95
CA PRO A 101 -6.99 0.59 21.27
C PRO A 101 -7.16 0.30 22.77
N PHE A 102 -6.14 -0.22 23.45
CA PHE A 102 -6.19 -0.51 24.89
C PHE A 102 -6.01 0.72 25.77
N SER A 103 -5.10 1.64 25.41
CA SER A 103 -4.82 2.83 26.22
C SER A 103 -5.87 3.94 26.11
N THR A 104 -6.60 4.01 24.98
CA THR A 104 -7.59 5.05 24.67
C THR A 104 -8.90 4.45 24.16
N PRO A 105 -9.56 3.56 24.94
CA PRO A 105 -10.61 2.67 24.44
C PRO A 105 -11.86 3.36 23.89
N LEU A 106 -12.18 4.57 24.37
CA LEU A 106 -13.31 5.35 23.85
C LEU A 106 -13.13 5.80 22.40
N GLY A 107 -11.87 5.86 21.94
CA GLY A 107 -11.53 6.21 20.57
C GLY A 107 -11.58 5.02 19.60
N TYR A 108 -11.91 3.80 20.05
CA TYR A 108 -11.81 2.56 19.25
C TYR A 108 -13.05 1.68 19.39
N PHE A 109 -13.33 0.89 18.35
CA PHE A 109 -14.39 -0.12 18.45
C PHE A 109 -13.92 -1.30 19.32
N PRO A 110 -14.85 -2.04 19.97
CA PRO A 110 -14.50 -3.25 20.70
C PRO A 110 -13.62 -4.22 19.90
N ARG A 111 -13.96 -4.46 18.63
CA ARG A 111 -13.21 -5.35 17.71
C ARG A 111 -11.73 -5.03 17.51
N HIS A 112 -11.28 -3.84 17.90
CA HIS A 112 -9.87 -3.44 17.81
C HIS A 112 -9.04 -3.85 19.04
N ARG A 113 -9.65 -4.59 19.97
CA ARG A 113 -9.05 -5.02 21.25
C ARG A 113 -9.24 -6.51 21.53
N ASP A 114 -9.87 -7.23 20.61
CA ASP A 114 -10.17 -8.66 20.74
C ASP A 114 -9.02 -9.53 20.22
#